data_AF-A0A552V3Q8-F1
#
_entry.id   AF-A0A552V3Q8-F1
#
_cell.length_a   1.000
_cell.length_b   1.000
_cell.length_c   1.000
_cell.angle_alpha   90.00
_cell.angle_beta   90.00
_cell.angle_gamma   90.00
#
_symmetry.space_group_name_H-M   'P 1'
#
loop_
_entity.id
_entity.type
_entity.pdbx_description
1 polymer ?
#
loop_
_entity_poly.entity_id
_entity_poly.type
_entity_poly.pdbx_seq_one_letter_code
_entity_poly.pdbx_strand_id
1 'polypeptide(L)' 'MKKIILAVALLAGMTFVACSSDDDKGNNCVDCTVSAGGQSQTYQVCKADNGNATVQGTDSGIAYDEYVDLMCD' A
#
# COMPACT_ATOMS: atom_id res chain seq x y z
N MET A 1 1.16 48.77 -17.37
CA MET A 1 0.28 48.20 -16.35
C MET A 1 -0.37 46.92 -16.88
N LYS A 2 -0.40 45.88 -16.03
CA LYS A 2 -1.17 44.63 -16.14
C LYS A 2 -0.89 43.74 -17.37
N LYS A 3 0.07 42.83 -17.19
CA LYS A 3 0.05 41.47 -17.78
C LYS A 3 0.25 40.52 -16.58
N ILE A 4 -0.80 40.26 -15.81
CA ILE A 4 -1.75 39.17 -15.99
C ILE A 4 -1.02 37.81 -15.88
N ILE A 5 -1.16 37.22 -14.68
CA ILE A 5 -1.47 35.80 -14.48
C ILE A 5 -0.38 34.79 -14.92
N LEU A 6 0.82 34.90 -14.35
CA LEU A 6 1.88 33.89 -14.50
C LEU A 6 2.25 33.24 -13.15
N ALA A 7 1.27 32.99 -12.28
CA ALA A 7 1.53 32.46 -10.93
C ALA A 7 0.59 31.32 -10.48
N VAL A 8 -0.34 30.87 -11.33
CA VAL A 8 -1.30 29.79 -10.98
C VAL A 8 -1.09 28.59 -11.91
N ALA A 9 0.16 28.15 -12.05
CA ALA A 9 0.53 26.84 -12.60
C ALA A 9 1.23 25.97 -11.54
N LEU A 10 1.26 26.44 -10.29
CA LEU A 10 1.99 25.84 -9.16
C LEU A 10 1.09 25.18 -8.11
N LEU A 11 -0.17 24.88 -8.43
CA LEU A 11 -0.92 23.83 -7.74
C LEU A 11 -0.62 22.52 -8.48
N ALA A 12 0.60 21.98 -8.43
CA ALA A 12 1.03 21.11 -7.33
C ALA A 12 -0.10 20.19 -6.88
N GLY A 13 -0.57 19.33 -7.78
CA GLY A 13 -0.13 17.93 -7.72
C GLY A 13 -0.31 17.20 -6.39
N MET A 14 -1.34 17.51 -5.59
CA MET A 14 -1.81 16.61 -4.55
C MET A 14 -2.81 15.62 -5.14
N THR A 15 -2.39 14.92 -6.19
CA THR A 15 -2.93 13.60 -6.45
C THR A 15 -2.39 12.73 -5.34
N PHE A 16 -3.26 12.30 -4.43
CA PHE A 16 -3.00 11.23 -3.49
C PHE A 16 -2.62 9.99 -4.30
N VAL A 17 -1.33 9.86 -4.62
CA VAL A 17 -0.75 8.61 -5.07
C VAL A 17 -0.62 7.75 -3.83
N ALA A 18 -1.75 7.17 -3.41
CA ALA A 18 -1.77 6.00 -2.54
C ALA A 18 -1.58 4.70 -3.35
N CYS A 19 -1.08 4.83 -4.58
CA CYS A 19 -0.41 3.75 -5.28
C CYS A 19 1.08 4.07 -5.29
N SER A 20 1.77 3.78 -4.18
CA SER A 20 3.19 3.51 -4.28
C SER A 20 3.34 2.29 -5.17
N SER A 21 3.53 2.54 -6.47
CA SER A 21 4.35 1.70 -7.32
C SER A 21 5.75 1.73 -6.73
N ASP A 22 5.98 0.93 -5.69
CA ASP A 22 7.30 0.78 -5.07
C ASP A 22 7.94 -0.47 -5.66
N ASP A 23 8.80 -0.18 -6.63
CA ASP A 23 10.08 -0.84 -6.87
C ASP A 23 10.18 -2.37 -6.74
N ASP A 24 10.50 -2.99 -7.88
CA ASP A 24 11.27 -4.22 -8.09
C ASP A 24 12.60 -4.28 -7.28
N LYS A 25 12.57 -4.11 -5.96
CA LYS A 25 13.72 -4.25 -5.06
C LYS A 25 13.31 -4.84 -3.72
N GLY A 26 12.99 -6.14 -3.72
CA GLY A 26 13.07 -6.95 -2.50
C GLY A 26 12.11 -6.59 -1.37
N ASN A 27 11.02 -5.88 -1.65
CA ASN A 27 9.95 -5.72 -0.68
C ASN A 27 9.29 -7.07 -0.46
N ASN A 28 9.37 -7.59 0.76
CA ASN A 28 8.65 -8.79 1.18
C ASN A 28 7.13 -8.49 1.33
N CYS A 29 6.57 -7.67 0.45
CA CYS A 29 5.21 -7.17 0.49
C CYS A 29 4.40 -7.76 -0.66
N VAL A 30 3.21 -8.26 -0.36
CA VAL A 30 2.24 -8.77 -1.34
C VAL A 30 0.90 -8.09 -1.15
N ASP A 31 0.21 -7.81 -2.25
CA ASP A 31 -1.16 -7.33 -2.22
C ASP A 31 -2.12 -8.51 -2.03
N CYS A 32 -2.78 -8.52 -0.89
CA CYS A 32 -3.65 -9.59 -0.42
C CYS A 32 -5.11 -9.15 -0.58
N THR A 33 -5.91 -9.93 -1.31
CA THR A 33 -7.33 -9.61 -1.51
C THR A 33 -8.19 -10.56 -0.67
N VAL A 34 -8.72 -10.08 0.47
CA VAL A 34 -9.69 -10.86 1.24
C VAL A 34 -11.10 -10.60 0.74
N SER A 35 -11.86 -11.67 0.55
CA SER A 35 -13.29 -11.58 0.27
C SER A 35 -14.10 -11.91 1.51
N ALA A 36 -14.66 -10.88 2.16
CA ALA A 36 -15.51 -11.05 3.34
C ALA A 36 -16.93 -10.56 3.04
N GLY A 37 -17.92 -11.45 3.14
CA GLY A 37 -19.34 -11.08 2.99
C GLY A 37 -19.74 -10.52 1.62
N GLY A 38 -19.02 -10.89 0.54
CA GLY A 38 -19.29 -10.41 -0.82
C GLY A 38 -18.68 -9.04 -1.15
N GLN A 39 -17.76 -8.54 -0.31
CA GLN A 39 -16.90 -7.40 -0.62
C GLN A 39 -15.44 -7.89 -0.59
N SER A 40 -14.72 -7.60 -1.67
CA SER A 40 -13.29 -7.90 -1.78
C SER A 40 -12.49 -6.66 -1.40
N GLN A 41 -11.66 -6.76 -0.37
CA GLN A 41 -10.79 -5.70 0.11
C GLN A 41 -9.35 -6.11 -0.15
N THR A 42 -8.62 -5.30 -0.93
CA THR A 42 -7.19 -5.51 -1.17
C THR A 42 -6.40 -4.69 -0.15
N TYR A 43 -5.47 -5.34 0.55
CA TYR A 43 -4.53 -4.69 1.46
C TYR A 43 -3.13 -5.26 1.29
N GLN A 44 -2.14 -4.43 1.54
CA GLN A 44 -0.74 -4.83 1.44
C GLN A 44 -0.29 -5.52 2.73
N VAL A 45 0.28 -6.71 2.57
CA VAL A 45 0.87 -7.53 3.62
C VAL A 45 2.38 -7.58 3.41
N CYS A 46 3.16 -7.11 4.38
CA CYS A 46 4.62 -7.08 4.32
C CYS A 46 5.26 -7.98 5.37
N LYS A 47 6.37 -8.64 5.08
CA LYS A 47 7.17 -9.36 6.09
C LYS A 47 8.01 -8.37 6.90
N ALA A 48 7.81 -8.34 8.20
CA ALA A 48 8.68 -7.64 9.14
C ALA A 48 10.02 -8.35 9.34
N ASP A 49 11.00 -7.63 9.91
CA ASP A 49 12.33 -8.14 10.22
C ASP A 49 12.33 -9.36 11.18
N ASN A 50 11.28 -9.50 11.99
CA ASN A 50 11.06 -10.64 12.88
C ASN A 50 10.50 -11.89 12.16
N GLY A 51 10.12 -11.77 10.88
CA GLY A 51 9.50 -12.83 10.09
C GLY A 51 7.97 -12.84 10.12
N ASN A 52 7.33 -11.91 10.83
CA ASN A 52 5.87 -11.82 10.91
C ASN A 52 5.27 -11.05 9.73
N ALA A 53 4.00 -11.28 9.42
CA ALA A 53 3.22 -10.42 8.54
C ALA A 53 2.87 -9.11 9.25
N THR A 54 3.00 -8.01 8.51
CA THR A 54 2.57 -6.68 8.88
C THR A 54 1.54 -6.21 7.87
N VAL A 55 0.43 -5.67 8.37
CA VAL A 55 -0.65 -5.15 7.53
C VAL A 55 -0.77 -3.67 7.79
N GLN A 56 -0.59 -2.85 6.75
CA GLN A 56 -0.55 -1.39 6.87
C GLN A 56 0.43 -0.90 7.96
N GLY A 57 1.57 -1.59 8.12
CA GLY A 57 2.59 -1.27 9.13
C GLY A 57 2.30 -1.77 10.55
N THR A 58 1.22 -2.53 10.75
CA THR A 58 0.91 -3.16 12.05
C THR A 58 1.30 -4.64 12.03
N ASP A 59 2.15 -5.08 12.96
CA ASP A 59 2.52 -6.48 13.12
C ASP A 59 1.31 -7.32 13.55
N SER A 60 1.03 -8.39 12.81
CA SER A 60 -0.08 -9.30 13.06
C SER A 60 0.20 -10.31 14.17
N GLY A 61 1.46 -10.52 14.55
CA GLY A 61 1.91 -11.58 15.43
C GLY A 61 2.01 -12.96 14.77
N ILE A 62 1.67 -13.06 13.48
CA ILE A 62 1.62 -14.31 12.72
C ILE A 62 2.76 -14.33 11.70
N ALA A 63 3.36 -15.49 11.45
CA ALA A 63 4.41 -15.65 10.44
C ALA A 63 3.91 -15.21 9.06
N TYR A 64 4.76 -14.52 8.29
CA TYR A 64 4.36 -13.96 6.99
C TYR A 64 3.78 -15.00 6.03
N ASP A 65 4.45 -16.14 5.85
CA ASP A 65 3.97 -17.22 4.99
C ASP A 65 2.60 -17.76 5.43
N GLU A 66 2.41 -17.97 6.73
CA GLU A 66 1.14 -18.48 7.28
C GLU A 66 0.01 -17.47 7.12
N TYR A 67 0.29 -16.18 7.32
CA TYR A 67 -0.69 -15.12 7.12
C TYR A 67 -1.13 -15.03 5.66
N VAL A 68 -0.17 -15.08 4.73
CA VAL A 68 -0.46 -15.01 3.29
C VAL A 68 -1.24 -16.25 2.85
N ASP A 69 -0.89 -17.44 3.31
CA ASP A 69 -1.60 -18.70 3.00
C ASP A 69 -3.04 -18.72 3.55
N LEU A 70 -3.26 -18.15 4.74
CA LEU A 70 -4.59 -18.11 5.37
C LEU A 70 -5.50 -16.99 4.82
N MET A 71 -4.91 -15.85 4.45
CA MET A 71 -5.67 -14.63 4.18
C MET A 71 -5.62 -14.20 2.71
N CYS A 72 -4.61 -14.60 1.95
CA CYS A 72 -4.47 -14.25 0.54
C CYS A 72 -4.83 -15.46 -0.33
N ASP A 73 -6.13 -15.59 -0.61
CA ASP A 73 -6.70 -16.60 -1.51
C ASP A 73 -7.11 -15.97 -2.85
#